data_AF-A0A7L3ZB87-F1
#
_entry.id   AF-A0A7L3ZB87-F1
#
_cell.length_a   1.000
_cell.length_b   1.000
_cell.length_c   1.000
_cell.angle_alpha   90.00
_cell.angle_beta   90.00
_cell.angle_gamma   90.00
#
_symmetry.space_group_name_H-M   'P 1'
#
loop_
_entity.id
_entity.type
_entity.pdbx_description
1 polymer ?
#
loop_
_entity_poly.entity_id
_entity_poly.type
_entity_poly.pdbx_seq_one_letter_code
_entity_poly.pdbx_strand_id
1 'polypeptide(L)'
;AAVPAQLWGGRTRCAGRLELLFAGTWGSVCAQGWDAAAARVLCRQLGCGRPRLVPAPCSPAAAGASPAVLQRVQCTGQEPALEHCILQPGYPSSCPTDR
;
A
#
# COMPACT_ATOMS: atom_id res chain seq x y z
N ALA A 1 -7.00 3.83 -15.07
CA ALA A 1 -5.80 3.07 -15.49
C ALA A 1 -5.01 2.81 -14.23
N ALA A 2 -4.68 1.54 -13.97
CA ALA A 2 -4.26 1.09 -12.65
C ALA A 2 -3.10 1.93 -12.10
N VAL A 3 -3.21 2.45 -10.86
CA VAL A 3 -2.05 3.08 -10.22
C VAL A 3 -0.94 2.03 -10.07
N PRO A 4 0.29 2.25 -10.59
CA PRO A 4 1.33 1.23 -10.49
C PRO A 4 1.61 0.84 -9.05
N ALA A 5 1.65 -0.47 -8.79
CA ALA A 5 1.81 -1.05 -7.46
C ALA A 5 2.81 -2.21 -7.54
N GLN A 6 3.66 -2.34 -6.52
CA GLN A 6 4.64 -3.43 -6.44
C GLN A 6 4.83 -3.90 -4.99
N LEU A 7 5.19 -5.17 -4.85
CA LEU A 7 5.49 -5.80 -3.58
C LEU A 7 6.99 -6.14 -3.51
N TRP A 8 7.69 -5.57 -2.54
CA TRP A 8 9.13 -5.75 -2.36
C TRP A 8 9.50 -6.63 -1.17
N GLY A 9 10.58 -7.39 -1.32
CA GLY A 9 11.20 -8.15 -0.22
C GLY A 9 10.43 -9.39 0.25
N GLY A 10 9.39 -9.82 -0.47
CA GLY A 10 8.73 -11.09 -0.21
C GLY A 10 9.26 -12.24 -1.07
N ARG A 11 8.95 -13.47 -0.65
CA ARG A 11 9.38 -14.71 -1.33
C ARG A 11 8.67 -14.96 -2.67
N THR A 12 7.60 -14.23 -2.95
CA THR A 12 6.79 -14.37 -4.17
C THR A 12 6.38 -12.99 -4.65
N ARG A 13 5.99 -12.87 -5.93
CA ARG A 13 5.44 -11.62 -6.48
C ARG A 13 4.18 -11.10 -5.76
N CYS A 14 3.53 -11.95 -4.96
CA CYS A 14 2.29 -11.66 -4.24
C CYS A 14 2.51 -11.47 -2.73
N ALA A 15 3.77 -11.33 -2.30
CA ALA A 15 4.13 -11.10 -0.91
C ALA A 15 5.19 -10.01 -0.84
N GLY A 16 5.13 -9.17 0.19
CA GLY A 16 6.13 -8.15 0.44
C GLY A 16 5.55 -6.88 1.01
N ARG A 17 6.41 -5.86 1.14
CA ARG A 17 6.04 -4.49 1.44
C ARG A 17 5.43 -3.84 0.21
N LEU A 18 4.30 -3.18 0.39
CA LEU A 18 3.64 -2.43 -0.67
C LEU A 18 4.31 -1.10 -0.95
N GLU A 19 4.60 -0.85 -2.22
CA GLU A 19 4.92 0.46 -2.76
C GLU A 19 3.95 0.83 -3.89
N LEU A 20 3.50 2.08 -3.89
CA LEU A 20 2.58 2.65 -4.86
C LEU A 20 3.20 3.86 -5.53
N LEU A 21 3.00 4.00 -6.84
CA LEU A 21 3.44 5.17 -7.59
C LEU A 21 2.38 6.26 -7.48
N PHE A 22 2.64 7.29 -6.67
CA PHE A 22 1.74 8.41 -6.47
C PHE A 22 2.44 9.73 -6.79
N ALA A 23 1.79 10.60 -7.56
CA ALA A 23 2.36 11.88 -8.00
C ALA A 23 3.79 11.77 -8.60
N GLY A 24 4.06 10.70 -9.36
CA GLY A 24 5.35 10.46 -10.02
C GLY A 24 6.46 9.92 -9.11
N THR A 25 6.18 9.63 -7.84
CA THR A 25 7.15 9.05 -6.90
C THR A 25 6.61 7.78 -6.25
N TRP A 26 7.50 6.80 -6.02
CA TRP A 26 7.17 5.59 -5.29
C TRP A 26 7.12 5.87 -3.80
N GLY A 27 6.04 5.46 -3.16
CA GLY A 27 5.82 5.64 -1.73
C GLY A 27 5.23 4.41 -1.05
N SER A 28 5.45 4.28 0.26
CA SER A 28 4.83 3.25 1.10
C SER A 28 3.45 3.68 1.59
N VAL A 29 2.70 2.77 2.21
CA VAL A 29 1.42 3.08 2.88
C VAL A 29 1.59 3.01 4.40
N CYS A 30 1.01 3.95 5.15
CA CYS A 30 1.02 3.90 6.62
C CYS A 30 0.33 2.62 7.15
N ALA A 31 0.83 2.08 8.27
CA ALA A 31 0.26 0.91 8.94
C ALA A 31 -1.25 1.05 9.21
N GLN A 32 -1.61 2.18 9.82
CA GLN A 32 -2.98 2.51 10.24
C GLN A 32 -3.90 2.87 9.07
N GLY A 33 -3.33 3.10 7.89
CA GLY A 33 -4.04 3.48 6.68
C GLY A 33 -4.36 2.32 5.75
N TRP A 34 -4.11 1.09 6.17
CA TRP A 34 -4.21 -0.10 5.33
C TRP A 34 -4.98 -1.21 6.01
N ASP A 35 -5.91 -1.81 5.27
CA ASP A 35 -6.78 -2.85 5.76
C ASP A 35 -6.96 -4.00 4.76
N ALA A 36 -7.76 -4.99 5.14
CA ALA A 36 -8.03 -6.17 4.32
C ALA A 36 -8.84 -5.84 3.04
N ALA A 37 -9.62 -4.77 3.04
CA ALA A 37 -10.38 -4.34 1.87
C ALA A 37 -9.43 -3.78 0.81
N ALA A 38 -8.50 -2.90 1.20
CA ALA A 38 -7.44 -2.39 0.34
C ALA A 38 -6.53 -3.51 -0.16
N ALA A 39 -6.16 -4.46 0.70
CA ALA A 39 -5.37 -5.63 0.29
C ALA A 39 -6.09 -6.48 -0.76
N ARG A 40 -7.42 -6.62 -0.68
CA ARG A 40 -8.20 -7.36 -1.68
C ARG A 40 -8.18 -6.67 -3.04
N VAL A 41 -8.30 -5.35 -3.06
CA VAL A 41 -8.21 -4.55 -4.29
C VAL A 41 -6.81 -4.68 -4.91
N LEU A 42 -5.75 -4.53 -4.11
CA LEU A 42 -4.37 -4.70 -4.56
C LEU A 42 -4.10 -6.10 -5.13
N CYS A 43 -4.45 -7.16 -4.40
CA CYS A 43 -4.17 -8.52 -4.87
C CYS A 43 -4.91 -8.83 -6.17
N ARG A 44 -6.11 -8.29 -6.37
CA ARG A 44 -6.82 -8.39 -7.66
C ARG A 44 -6.09 -7.61 -8.76
N GLN A 45 -5.69 -6.37 -8.48
CA GLN A 45 -4.94 -5.54 -9.41
C GLN A 45 -3.63 -6.20 -9.87
N LEU A 46 -2.93 -6.90 -8.96
CA LEU A 46 -1.69 -7.62 -9.24
C LEU A 46 -1.88 -9.04 -9.80
N GLY A 47 -3.12 -9.52 -9.95
CA GLY A 47 -3.39 -10.90 -10.37
C GLY A 47 -2.89 -11.96 -9.38
N CYS A 48 -2.92 -11.63 -8.09
CA CYS A 48 -2.50 -12.46 -6.96
C CYS A 48 -3.65 -13.19 -6.26
N GLY A 49 -4.90 -12.93 -6.66
CA GLY A 49 -6.08 -13.57 -6.09
C GLY A 49 -6.51 -12.92 -4.76
N ARG A 50 -6.88 -13.75 -3.76
CA ARG A 50 -7.33 -13.26 -2.45
C ARG A 50 -6.13 -13.09 -1.51
N PRO A 51 -6.05 -11.99 -0.73
CA PRO A 51 -4.99 -11.79 0.25
C PRO A 51 -5.05 -12.87 1.34
N ARG A 52 -3.89 -13.45 1.68
CA ARG A 52 -3.77 -14.47 2.75
C ARG A 52 -3.36 -13.87 4.09
N LEU A 53 -2.46 -12.89 4.06
CA LEU A 53 -1.98 -12.18 5.24
C LEU A 53 -2.01 -10.69 4.91
N VAL A 54 -2.54 -9.89 5.84
CA VAL A 54 -2.58 -8.43 5.70
C VAL A 54 -1.84 -7.81 6.89
N PRO A 55 -0.51 -7.96 6.96
CA PRO A 55 0.27 -7.23 7.94
C PRO A 55 0.21 -5.74 7.59
N ALA A 56 0.39 -4.89 8.60
CA ALA A 56 0.53 -3.46 8.38
C ALA A 56 1.67 -3.20 7.36
N PRO A 57 1.43 -2.40 6.30
CA PRO A 57 2.42 -2.16 5.23
C PRO A 57 3.58 -1.28 5.67
N CYS A 58 3.54 -0.72 6.89
CA CYS A 58 4.61 0.07 7.46
C CYS A 58 5.64 -0.83 8.16
N SER A 59 6.80 -0.96 7.53
CA SER A 59 8.07 -0.95 8.24
C SER A 59 8.62 0.49 8.22
N PRO A 60 9.38 0.96 9.23
CA PRO A 60 10.18 2.16 9.08
C PRO A 60 10.94 2.08 7.76
N ALA A 61 10.90 3.15 6.97
CA ALA A 61 11.73 3.26 5.77
C ALA A 61 13.17 2.93 6.17
N ALA A 62 13.82 1.97 5.49
CA ALA A 62 15.26 1.80 5.63
C ALA A 62 15.93 3.15 5.37
N ALA A 63 17.01 3.48 6.08
CA ALA A 63 17.71 4.75 5.91
C ALA A 63 18.03 4.97 4.42
N GLY A 64 17.31 5.90 3.77
CA GLY A 64 17.40 6.18 2.32
C GLY A 64 16.16 5.84 1.47
N ALA A 65 15.08 5.29 2.02
CA ALA A 65 13.85 5.01 1.26
C ALA A 65 12.86 6.19 1.23
N SER A 66 12.14 6.31 0.11
CA SER A 66 11.42 7.49 -0.40
C SER A 66 10.50 8.23 0.59
N PRO A 67 10.44 9.57 0.51
CA PRO A 67 9.69 10.41 1.44
C PRO A 67 8.17 10.45 1.22
N ALA A 68 7.63 9.83 0.16
CA ALA A 68 6.19 9.85 -0.08
C ALA A 68 5.52 8.70 0.70
N VAL A 69 4.55 9.01 1.56
CA VAL A 69 3.75 7.99 2.23
C VAL A 69 2.27 8.27 2.00
N LEU A 70 1.52 7.24 1.60
CA LEU A 70 0.07 7.31 1.63
C LEU A 70 -0.37 7.13 3.08
N GLN A 71 -0.97 8.18 3.65
CA GLN A 71 -1.56 8.14 4.98
C GLN A 71 -2.69 7.13 5.07
N ARG A 72 -3.48 7.02 4.00
CA ARG A 72 -4.68 6.20 3.98
C ARG A 72 -5.01 5.69 2.60
N VAL A 73 -5.41 4.43 2.57
CA VAL A 73 -5.98 3.74 1.41
C VAL A 73 -7.28 3.12 1.89
N GLN A 74 -8.40 3.82 1.71
CA GLN A 74 -9.71 3.32 2.12
C GLN A 74 -10.43 2.74 0.92
N CYS A 75 -10.68 1.43 0.99
CA CYS A 75 -11.41 0.70 -0.03
C CYS A 75 -12.62 0.00 0.61
N THR A 76 -13.69 -0.18 -0.16
CA THR A 76 -14.80 -1.09 0.15
C THR A 76 -14.40 -2.56 -0.10
N GLY A 77 -13.35 -2.78 -0.90
CA GLY A 77 -12.86 -4.11 -1.27
C GLY A 77 -13.46 -4.62 -2.59
N GLN A 78 -14.33 -3.84 -3.23
CA GLN A 78 -14.99 -4.17 -4.50
C GLN A 78 -14.37 -3.43 -5.68
N GLU A 79 -13.57 -2.40 -5.41
CA GLU A 79 -12.93 -1.55 -6.41
C GLU A 79 -12.06 -2.36 -7.39
N PRO A 80 -12.07 -2.03 -8.69
CA PRO A 80 -11.28 -2.77 -9.67
C PRO A 80 -9.77 -2.58 -9.48
N ALA A 81 -9.34 -1.43 -8.96
CA ALA A 81 -7.94 -1.09 -8.71
C ALA A 81 -7.85 -0.01 -7.61
N LEU A 82 -6.66 0.17 -7.03
CA LEU A 82 -6.44 1.09 -5.92
C LEU A 82 -6.70 2.55 -6.28
N GLU A 83 -6.62 2.97 -7.55
CA GLU A 83 -6.99 4.35 -7.92
C GLU A 83 -8.48 4.67 -7.76
N HIS A 84 -9.33 3.65 -7.57
CA HIS A 84 -10.76 3.83 -7.34
C HIS A 84 -11.11 3.84 -5.85
N CYS A 85 -10.11 3.64 -4.99
CA CYS A 85 -10.25 3.81 -3.55
C CYS A 85 -9.98 5.27 -3.15
N ILE A 86 -10.29 5.63 -1.91
CA ILE A 86 -9.88 6.92 -1.36
C ILE A 86 -8.40 6.82 -0.98
N LEU A 87 -7.55 7.50 -1.74
CA LEU A 87 -6.13 7.64 -1.48
C LEU A 87 -5.85 8.98 -0.81
N GLN A 88 -5.39 8.96 0.44
CA GLN A 88 -4.97 10.16 1.17
C GLN A 88 -3.43 10.24 1.17
N PRO A 89 -2.83 11.20 0.47
CA PRO A 89 -1.40 11.45 0.55
C PRO A 89 -1.04 11.98 1.93
N GLY A 90 0.18 11.72 2.37
CA GLY A 90 0.76 12.49 3.47
C GLY A 90 2.26 12.33 3.55
N TYR A 91 2.77 12.65 4.73
CA TYR A 91 4.19 12.72 5.00
C TYR A 91 4.63 11.56 5.91
N PRO A 92 5.89 11.10 5.85
CA PRO A 92 6.37 10.04 6.73
C PRO A 92 6.18 10.39 8.21
N SER A 93 6.39 11.66 8.56
CA SER A 93 6.20 12.22 9.91
C SER A 93 4.76 12.18 10.41
N SER A 94 3.80 11.98 9.51
CA SER A 94 2.37 11.98 9.81
C SER A 94 1.77 10.57 9.89
N CYS A 95 2.57 9.53 9.67
CA CYS A 95 2.17 8.17 10.05
C CYS A 95 2.27 8.04 11.57
N PRO A 96 1.17 7.68 12.27
CA PRO A 96 1.25 7.35 13.69
C PRO A 96 2.24 6.19 13.88
N THR A 97 3.24 6.37 14.74
CA THR A 97 4.20 5.32 15.12
C THR A 97 3.71 4.45 16.26
N ASP A 98 2.59 4.81 16.89
CA ASP A 98 2.05 4.09 18.04
C ASP A 98 1.02 3.03 17.61
N ARG A 99 1.08 1.87 18.25
CA ARG A 99 0.33 0.66 17.89
C ARG A 99 -0.58 0.22 19.02
#